data_AF-A0A9P3CU66-F1
#
_entry.id   AF-A0A9P3CU66-F1
#
_cell.length_a   1.000
_cell.length_b   1.000
_cell.length_c   1.000
_cell.angle_alpha   90.00
_cell.angle_beta   90.00
_cell.angle_gamma   90.00
#
_symmetry.space_group_name_H-M   'P 1'
#
loop_
_entity.id
_entity.type
_entity.pdbx_description
1 polymer ?
#
loop_
_entity_poly.entity_id
_entity_poly.type
_entity_poly.pdbx_seq_one_letter_code
_entity_poly.pdbx_strand_id
1 'polypeptide(L)'
;MPKRRAAKQLEREVSDFPPPPDVLLDTKLEEPNGAINGLIPGKKRKVKTKVEDTEQEIVEKSPKKLSRARKTRVKLEAEAEDEDEDVAAGAEKTPKSKTKSSTAVKKEGQVKEEIEENGDTKTVKKKRQSKADKEAEMVANPLSARTIGHKLFIGAHVSASGGVHNSILNSVHIGANAFALFLKSQRKWVNPDMIDEHRDSFHANCKEHNYDQGKHVVPHGSYLVNLAHTEKARIDQAYESYLDDLKRCEKLGITLYNIHPGNNQCNDRPKAIAQLAKNINRAHSETSTVVTLLENMAAGGNVIGSTFEDLRDIIAKVENKDRIGVCIDTCHAFAGGYDLRTPEAFKKTFEDFDEIVGFKYLRAMHINDSKAPFDSHRDLHANIGTGFLGLRAFHNLVNDERFVGLPLVLETPIEVRDENGNLVKDEKGKDKEDKGIWAREIKMLENLVGMDIESDEFLDMDQKLQRQGEPERKRIMDQAERKKEKDGKKQSKLNFGKKAKAKKGSDESDVEDVD
;
A
#
# COMPACT_ATOMS: atom_id res chain seq x y z
N MET A 1 -53.17 -32.33 -21.62
CA MET A 1 -52.49 -33.64 -21.70
C MET A 1 -50.99 -33.42 -21.88
N PRO A 2 -50.16 -33.83 -20.92
CA PRO A 2 -48.71 -33.93 -21.04
C PRO A 2 -48.26 -35.40 -21.22
N LYS A 3 -47.05 -35.62 -21.74
CA LYS A 3 -46.25 -36.87 -21.58
C LYS A 3 -44.81 -36.39 -21.30
N ARG A 4 -44.29 -36.36 -20.06
CA ARG A 4 -43.79 -37.43 -19.17
C ARG A 4 -42.77 -38.39 -19.79
N ARG A 5 -41.62 -38.48 -19.10
CA ARG A 5 -40.39 -39.30 -19.28
C ARG A 5 -39.36 -38.65 -20.21
N ALA A 6 -38.13 -38.35 -19.79
CA ALA A 6 -37.26 -39.17 -18.96
C ALA A 6 -36.43 -38.35 -17.95
N ALA A 7 -36.55 -38.72 -16.68
CA ALA A 7 -35.55 -38.54 -15.64
C ALA A 7 -35.07 -39.94 -15.26
N LYS A 8 -33.79 -40.24 -15.52
CA LYS A 8 -32.93 -41.33 -14.99
C LYS A 8 -31.86 -41.69 -16.03
N GLN A 9 -30.76 -40.94 -16.03
CA GLN A 9 -29.41 -41.42 -16.37
C GLN A 9 -28.45 -40.23 -16.30
N LEU A 10 -27.79 -40.05 -15.15
CA LEU A 10 -26.44 -39.48 -14.96
C LEU A 10 -26.23 -39.22 -13.46
N GLU A 11 -26.36 -40.30 -12.68
CA GLU A 11 -25.71 -40.46 -11.39
C GLU A 11 -24.85 -41.73 -11.52
N ARG A 12 -23.55 -41.54 -11.72
CA ARG A 12 -22.42 -42.47 -11.51
C ARG A 12 -21.27 -42.02 -12.41
N GLU A 13 -20.42 -41.16 -11.87
CA GLU A 13 -18.97 -41.18 -12.08
C GLU A 13 -18.36 -40.13 -11.14
N VAL A 14 -18.17 -40.55 -9.89
CA VAL A 14 -17.33 -39.88 -8.90
C VAL A 14 -16.50 -40.97 -8.25
N SER A 15 -15.23 -41.11 -8.65
CA SER A 15 -14.10 -41.59 -7.84
C SER A 15 -12.93 -41.97 -8.76
N ASP A 16 -11.92 -41.11 -8.85
CA ASP A 16 -10.49 -41.48 -8.80
C ASP A 16 -9.63 -40.26 -9.16
N PHE A 17 -9.45 -39.39 -8.17
CA PHE A 17 -8.27 -38.53 -8.10
C PHE A 17 -7.57 -38.85 -6.77
N PRO A 18 -6.26 -39.17 -6.80
CA PRO A 18 -5.53 -39.45 -5.57
C PRO A 18 -5.44 -38.19 -4.70
N PRO A 19 -5.55 -38.30 -3.36
CA PRO A 19 -5.36 -37.18 -2.47
C PRO A 19 -3.92 -36.64 -2.55
N PRO A 20 -3.71 -35.33 -2.31
CA PRO A 20 -2.38 -34.75 -2.25
C PRO A 20 -1.56 -35.38 -1.10
N PRO A 21 -0.22 -35.46 -1.23
CA PRO A 21 0.61 -36.13 -0.22
C PRO A 21 0.58 -35.39 1.12
N ASP A 22 0.40 -36.15 2.20
CA ASP A 22 0.51 -35.71 3.59
C ASP A 22 1.84 -34.99 3.84
N VAL A 23 1.76 -33.71 4.22
CA VAL A 23 2.90 -32.99 4.80
C VAL A 23 2.97 -33.38 6.27
N LEU A 24 3.66 -34.49 6.54
CA LEU A 24 4.10 -34.87 7.87
C LEU A 24 5.04 -33.79 8.41
N LEU A 25 4.55 -33.03 9.39
CA LEU A 25 5.35 -32.25 10.32
C LEU A 25 6.18 -33.22 11.18
N ASP A 26 7.41 -33.51 10.74
CA ASP A 26 8.38 -34.21 11.56
C ASP A 26 9.26 -33.19 12.29
N THR A 27 8.88 -32.89 13.52
CA THR A 27 9.68 -32.12 14.47
C THR A 27 10.82 -32.99 14.99
N LYS A 28 12.06 -32.75 14.54
CA LYS A 28 13.25 -33.10 15.31
C LYS A 28 14.29 -31.99 15.28
N LEU A 29 14.44 -31.39 16.46
CA LEU A 29 15.58 -30.62 16.91
C LEU A 29 16.83 -31.50 16.93
N GLU A 30 17.90 -31.12 16.23
CA GLU A 30 19.28 -31.39 16.69
C GLU A 30 20.18 -30.20 16.34
N GLU A 31 20.83 -29.67 17.38
CA GLU A 31 21.85 -28.64 17.34
C GLU A 31 23.26 -29.25 17.11
N PRO A 32 24.29 -28.42 16.79
CA PRO A 32 25.39 -28.80 15.92
C PRO A 32 26.63 -29.27 16.69
N ASN A 33 27.49 -30.07 16.01
CA ASN A 33 28.87 -30.26 16.45
C ASN A 33 29.83 -30.57 15.29
N GLY A 34 30.95 -29.85 15.27
CA GLY A 34 32.27 -30.41 14.93
C GLY A 34 32.79 -30.25 13.51
N ALA A 35 33.78 -29.35 13.36
CA ALA A 35 34.87 -29.44 12.37
C ALA A 35 35.52 -30.85 12.40
N ILE A 36 36.24 -31.38 11.40
CA ILE A 36 37.52 -30.90 10.83
C ILE A 36 37.90 -31.75 9.59
N ASN A 37 38.61 -31.11 8.64
CA ASN A 37 39.67 -31.62 7.74
C ASN A 37 39.41 -32.72 6.67
N GLY A 38 39.72 -32.35 5.41
CA GLY A 38 40.74 -33.10 4.65
C GLY A 38 40.46 -33.46 3.18
N LEU A 39 41.17 -32.74 2.30
CA LEU A 39 41.81 -33.19 1.04
C LEU A 39 41.03 -33.26 -0.30
N ILE A 40 41.59 -32.45 -1.22
CA ILE A 40 41.44 -32.34 -2.68
C ILE A 40 42.34 -33.39 -3.38
N PRO A 41 41.98 -33.89 -4.57
CA PRO A 41 42.71 -33.53 -5.80
C PRO A 41 41.73 -33.27 -6.97
N GLY A 42 41.82 -32.23 -7.80
CA GLY A 42 42.97 -31.74 -8.53
C GLY A 42 43.06 -32.39 -9.92
N LYS A 43 42.35 -31.86 -10.93
CA LYS A 43 42.67 -32.11 -12.36
C LYS A 43 42.42 -30.87 -13.23
N LYS A 44 43.52 -30.34 -13.76
CA LYS A 44 43.63 -29.28 -14.78
C LYS A 44 43.28 -29.85 -16.16
N ARG A 45 42.60 -29.07 -17.00
CA ARG A 45 42.73 -29.14 -18.47
C ARG A 45 42.66 -27.73 -19.08
N LYS A 46 43.73 -27.38 -19.79
CA LYS A 46 43.89 -26.22 -20.68
C LYS A 46 43.28 -26.54 -22.05
N VAL A 47 42.54 -25.61 -22.65
CA VAL A 47 42.38 -25.41 -24.11
C VAL A 47 42.12 -23.91 -24.30
N LYS A 48 43.15 -23.14 -24.71
CA LYS A 48 43.44 -22.63 -26.07
C LYS A 48 42.44 -21.60 -26.61
N THR A 49 43.00 -20.41 -26.76
CA THR A 49 42.59 -19.14 -27.37
C THR A 49 42.10 -19.28 -28.81
N LYS A 50 41.11 -18.46 -29.18
CA LYS A 50 41.09 -17.75 -30.47
C LYS A 50 40.38 -16.41 -30.28
N VAL A 51 41.15 -15.34 -30.41
CA VAL A 51 40.70 -13.94 -30.52
C VAL A 51 40.65 -13.65 -32.01
N GLU A 52 39.57 -13.03 -32.48
CA GLU A 52 39.54 -12.35 -33.77
C GLU A 52 39.30 -10.86 -33.51
N ASP A 53 40.29 -10.09 -33.96
CA ASP A 53 40.34 -8.63 -33.97
C ASP A 53 39.32 -8.05 -34.94
N THR A 54 38.78 -6.89 -34.59
CA THR A 54 38.50 -5.85 -35.59
C THR A 54 38.70 -4.49 -34.94
N GLU A 55 39.82 -3.87 -35.29
CA GLU A 55 40.14 -2.47 -35.04
C GLU A 55 39.17 -1.56 -35.82
N GLN A 56 38.80 -0.41 -35.24
CA GLN A 56 38.76 0.85 -35.99
C GLN A 56 38.81 2.07 -35.07
N GLU A 57 39.98 2.72 -35.16
CA GLU A 57 40.34 4.15 -35.07
C GLU A 57 39.74 5.09 -34.02
N ILE A 58 40.68 5.57 -33.19
CA ILE A 58 40.68 6.81 -32.43
C ILE A 58 41.01 7.98 -33.39
N VAL A 59 40.24 9.07 -33.34
CA VAL A 59 40.75 10.40 -33.72
C VAL A 59 40.36 11.42 -32.65
N GLU A 60 41.35 11.77 -31.83
CA GLU A 60 41.34 12.89 -30.92
C GLU A 60 42.07 14.07 -31.59
N LYS A 61 41.47 15.27 -31.60
CA LYS A 61 42.18 16.54 -31.81
C LYS A 61 41.35 17.73 -31.31
N SER A 62 41.74 18.26 -30.16
CA SER A 62 41.71 19.72 -29.84
C SER A 62 42.95 20.38 -30.49
N PRO A 63 43.08 21.72 -30.72
CA PRO A 63 42.71 22.77 -29.75
C PRO A 63 42.40 24.21 -30.28
N LYS A 64 42.15 25.10 -29.29
CA LYS A 64 42.42 26.57 -29.20
C LYS A 64 41.27 27.59 -29.37
N LYS A 65 40.99 28.20 -28.20
CA LYS A 65 40.51 29.56 -27.86
C LYS A 65 40.64 30.62 -28.95
N LEU A 66 39.61 31.48 -29.06
CA LEU A 66 39.74 32.94 -29.11
C LEU A 66 38.46 33.63 -28.61
N SER A 67 38.68 34.76 -27.97
CA SER A 67 37.81 35.61 -27.14
C SER A 67 36.92 36.58 -27.92
N ARG A 68 35.73 36.93 -27.38
CA ARG A 68 35.37 38.32 -27.01
C ARG A 68 33.98 38.42 -26.34
N ALA A 69 33.91 39.29 -25.34
CA ALA A 69 32.76 39.75 -24.55
C ALA A 69 31.65 40.39 -25.44
N ARG A 70 30.38 40.55 -25.00
CA ARG A 70 29.95 41.41 -23.87
C ARG A 70 28.42 41.30 -23.58
N LYS A 71 28.09 41.33 -22.27
CA LYS A 71 26.98 42.01 -21.54
C LYS A 71 25.52 41.49 -21.63
N THR A 72 25.05 40.85 -20.54
CA THR A 72 24.11 41.29 -19.43
C THR A 72 22.62 41.24 -19.78
N ARG A 73 21.69 40.79 -18.90
CA ARG A 73 21.46 41.24 -17.51
C ARG A 73 20.58 40.23 -16.73
N VAL A 74 20.97 39.87 -15.51
CA VAL A 74 20.07 39.36 -14.45
C VAL A 74 20.31 40.21 -13.20
N LYS A 75 19.22 40.61 -12.56
CA LYS A 75 19.14 41.50 -11.41
C LYS A 75 19.03 40.63 -10.14
N LEU A 76 19.93 40.85 -9.19
CA LEU A 76 19.81 40.44 -7.79
C LEU A 76 19.89 41.71 -6.95
N GLU A 77 18.98 41.84 -5.99
CA GLU A 77 19.04 42.84 -4.92
C GLU A 77 19.28 42.10 -3.61
N ALA A 78 20.21 42.64 -2.83
CA ALA A 78 20.53 42.32 -1.45
C ALA A 78 20.64 43.67 -0.72
N GLU A 79 20.36 43.70 0.58
CA GLU A 79 20.74 44.70 1.60
C GLU A 79 20.22 44.15 2.95
N ALA A 80 20.83 44.33 4.12
CA ALA A 80 22.10 44.91 4.56
C ALA A 80 22.36 44.40 6.01
N GLU A 81 23.62 44.45 6.44
CA GLU A 81 24.08 44.29 7.83
C GLU A 81 24.17 45.67 8.51
N ASP A 82 24.17 45.70 9.85
CA ASP A 82 24.77 46.78 10.64
C ASP A 82 25.59 46.15 11.79
N GLU A 83 26.79 46.70 11.98
CA GLU A 83 27.83 46.34 12.95
C GLU A 83 27.60 47.02 14.32
N ASP A 84 28.24 46.51 15.38
CA ASP A 84 29.21 47.30 16.16
C ASP A 84 29.94 46.43 17.22
N GLU A 85 31.20 46.79 17.42
CA GLU A 85 32.29 46.11 18.13
C GLU A 85 32.20 46.14 19.67
N ASP A 86 32.89 45.21 20.36
CA ASP A 86 34.03 45.59 21.23
C ASP A 86 34.83 44.39 21.82
N VAL A 87 36.11 44.37 21.46
CA VAL A 87 37.37 43.95 22.13
C VAL A 87 37.45 42.81 23.17
N ALA A 88 38.15 41.75 22.71
CA ALA A 88 39.46 41.24 23.16
C ALA A 88 39.73 40.84 24.63
N ALA A 89 40.05 39.54 24.83
CA ALA A 89 41.41 39.03 25.09
C ALA A 89 41.44 37.87 26.11
N GLY A 90 42.19 36.80 25.78
CA GLY A 90 42.73 35.87 26.78
C GLY A 90 42.67 34.37 26.42
N ALA A 91 43.60 33.91 25.58
CA ALA A 91 44.08 32.52 25.59
C ALA A 91 44.71 32.21 26.98
N GLU A 92 44.86 31.00 27.50
CA GLU A 92 45.26 29.73 26.88
C GLU A 92 45.26 28.64 27.99
N LYS A 93 45.33 27.36 27.57
CA LYS A 93 45.88 26.17 28.27
C LYS A 93 44.97 25.30 29.17
N THR A 94 44.59 24.18 28.56
CA THR A 94 44.42 22.84 29.17
C THR A 94 45.69 22.38 29.94
N PRO A 95 45.62 21.49 30.96
CA PRO A 95 45.60 20.05 30.69
C PRO A 95 44.87 19.13 31.70
N LYS A 96 44.27 18.08 31.12
CA LYS A 96 44.22 16.66 31.55
C LYS A 96 44.63 16.26 32.98
N SER A 97 43.69 15.59 33.65
CA SER A 97 43.70 14.14 33.97
C SER A 97 43.58 13.71 35.44
N LYS A 98 42.97 12.53 35.55
CA LYS A 98 43.03 11.49 36.59
C LYS A 98 42.10 11.67 37.79
N THR A 99 41.58 10.63 38.43
CA THR A 99 41.29 9.20 38.20
C THR A 99 40.76 8.74 39.56
N LYS A 100 39.81 7.79 39.58
CA LYS A 100 39.49 6.88 40.72
C LYS A 100 38.87 7.57 41.96
N SER A 101 38.08 6.92 42.79
CA SER A 101 37.36 5.65 42.82
C SER A 101 36.66 5.59 44.17
N SER A 102 35.65 4.74 44.26
CA SER A 102 35.17 3.98 45.43
C SER A 102 33.69 4.25 45.69
N THR A 103 32.79 3.29 45.40
CA THR A 103 32.30 2.23 46.32
C THR A 103 31.98 2.81 47.72
N ALA A 104 30.79 2.69 48.29
CA ALA A 104 29.84 1.59 48.18
C ALA A 104 28.50 1.92 48.86
N VAL A 105 27.51 1.09 48.52
CA VAL A 105 26.45 0.55 49.40
C VAL A 105 25.18 1.39 49.64
N LYS A 106 24.10 0.75 49.17
CA LYS A 106 22.68 0.85 49.50
C LYS A 106 22.36 1.33 50.92
N LYS A 107 21.36 2.20 51.01
CA LYS A 107 20.34 2.08 52.06
C LYS A 107 18.97 2.35 51.47
N GLU A 108 18.12 1.34 51.58
CA GLU A 108 16.67 1.46 51.51
C GLU A 108 16.22 2.49 52.54
N GLY A 109 15.41 3.44 52.09
CA GLY A 109 14.71 4.39 52.94
C GLY A 109 13.30 4.52 52.40
N GLN A 110 12.39 3.78 53.02
CA GLN A 110 10.96 4.10 53.00
C GLN A 110 10.80 5.56 53.38
N VAL A 111 10.28 6.39 52.48
CA VAL A 111 9.81 7.72 52.82
C VAL A 111 8.29 7.62 52.96
N LYS A 112 7.86 7.82 54.20
CA LYS A 112 6.48 8.01 54.62
C LYS A 112 5.86 9.15 53.82
N GLU A 113 4.64 8.94 53.36
CA GLU A 113 3.74 10.02 52.97
C GLU A 113 3.35 10.79 54.25
N GLU A 114 3.81 12.04 54.34
CA GLU A 114 3.15 13.06 55.14
C GLU A 114 2.33 13.91 54.17
N ILE A 115 1.02 13.83 54.34
CA ILE A 115 0.04 14.68 53.65
C ILE A 115 -0.03 15.98 54.44
N GLU A 116 0.55 17.04 53.90
CA GLU A 116 0.15 18.41 54.25
C GLU A 116 -0.69 18.96 53.10
N GLU A 117 -1.98 19.14 53.39
CA GLU A 117 -2.89 19.94 52.58
C GLU A 117 -2.41 21.39 52.55
N ASN A 118 -1.93 21.83 51.39
CA ASN A 118 -2.06 23.22 50.99
C ASN A 118 -2.42 23.27 49.51
N GLY A 119 -3.57 23.90 49.25
CA GLY A 119 -4.12 24.09 47.93
C GLY A 119 -3.19 24.92 47.07
N ASP A 120 -2.53 24.25 46.12
CA ASP A 120 -2.00 24.86 44.92
C ASP A 120 -1.99 23.78 43.85
N THR A 121 -2.84 23.94 42.83
CA THR A 121 -2.91 23.04 41.66
C THR A 121 -1.60 23.14 40.88
N LYS A 122 -0.56 22.46 41.37
CA LYS A 122 0.62 22.14 40.57
C LYS A 122 0.16 21.17 39.49
N THR A 123 -0.01 21.67 38.28
CA THR A 123 0.04 20.84 37.08
C THR A 123 1.32 20.02 37.13
N VAL A 124 1.19 18.74 37.50
CA VAL A 124 2.28 17.77 37.43
C VAL A 124 2.64 17.70 35.95
N LYS A 125 3.76 18.32 35.56
CA LYS A 125 4.34 18.13 34.23
C LYS A 125 4.67 16.65 34.10
N LYS A 126 3.79 15.88 33.45
CA LYS A 126 4.03 14.49 33.05
C LYS A 126 5.42 14.45 32.41
N LYS A 127 6.35 13.71 33.02
CA LYS A 127 7.70 13.52 32.49
C LYS A 127 7.55 13.06 31.04
N ARG A 128 8.18 13.74 30.09
CA ARG A 128 8.13 13.35 28.67
C ARG A 128 8.68 11.94 28.55
N GLN A 129 7.79 10.99 28.28
CA GLN A 129 8.12 9.61 28.01
C GLN A 129 9.04 9.53 26.78
N SER A 130 10.10 8.72 26.86
CA SER A 130 11.03 8.56 25.74
C SER A 130 10.37 7.79 24.58
N LYS A 131 11.00 7.82 23.40
CA LYS A 131 10.50 7.05 22.24
C LYS A 131 10.48 5.54 22.54
N ALA A 132 11.54 5.03 23.16
CA ALA A 132 11.64 3.63 23.57
C ALA A 132 10.58 3.24 24.60
N ASP A 133 10.30 4.11 25.58
CA ASP A 133 9.25 3.84 26.56
C ASP A 133 7.86 3.75 25.92
N LYS A 134 7.58 4.55 24.87
CA LYS A 134 6.30 4.49 24.14
C LYS A 134 6.18 3.22 23.30
N GLU A 135 7.27 2.83 22.66
CA GLU A 135 7.33 1.58 21.88
C GLU A 135 7.11 0.37 22.78
N ALA A 136 7.79 0.31 23.92
CA ALA A 136 7.60 -0.72 24.93
C ALA A 136 6.16 -0.74 25.46
N GLU A 137 5.57 0.42 25.74
CA GLU A 137 4.17 0.52 26.20
C GLU A 137 3.18 0.04 25.12
N MET A 138 3.40 0.38 23.85
CA MET A 138 2.51 -0.05 22.75
C MET A 138 2.47 -1.57 22.58
N VAL A 139 3.63 -2.23 22.77
CA VAL A 139 3.75 -3.68 22.71
C VAL A 139 3.22 -4.34 23.98
N ALA A 140 3.48 -3.75 25.16
CA ALA A 140 3.00 -4.29 26.44
C ALA A 140 1.48 -4.14 26.61
N ASN A 141 0.92 -3.04 26.08
CA ASN A 141 -0.50 -2.68 26.17
C ASN A 141 -1.07 -2.43 24.76
N PRO A 142 -1.27 -3.47 23.94
CA PRO A 142 -1.90 -3.30 22.64
C PRO A 142 -3.38 -2.92 22.81
N LEU A 143 -3.92 -2.17 21.83
CA LEU A 143 -5.36 -1.84 21.79
C LEU A 143 -6.23 -3.09 21.67
N SER A 144 -5.67 -4.15 21.10
CA SER A 144 -6.31 -5.45 20.96
C SER A 144 -5.25 -6.55 20.91
N ALA A 145 -5.50 -7.67 21.58
CA ALA A 145 -4.59 -8.81 21.56
C ALA A 145 -4.60 -9.48 20.17
N ARG A 146 -3.43 -9.86 19.67
CA ARG A 146 -3.32 -10.61 18.40
C ARG A 146 -3.89 -12.01 18.53
N THR A 147 -4.63 -12.47 17.53
CA THR A 147 -5.07 -13.86 17.43
C THR A 147 -3.98 -14.68 16.73
N ILE A 148 -3.05 -15.24 17.50
CA ILE A 148 -1.94 -16.04 16.96
C ILE A 148 -2.47 -17.37 16.43
N GLY A 149 -2.02 -17.78 15.24
CA GLY A 149 -2.44 -19.04 14.62
C GLY A 149 -3.80 -18.98 13.93
N HIS A 150 -4.39 -17.79 13.80
CA HIS A 150 -5.59 -17.60 12.98
C HIS A 150 -5.31 -17.98 11.51
N LYS A 151 -6.28 -18.61 10.84
CA LYS A 151 -6.15 -19.04 9.43
C LYS A 151 -5.96 -17.86 8.47
N LEU A 152 -6.55 -16.72 8.81
CA LEU A 152 -6.45 -15.47 8.03
C LEU A 152 -5.41 -14.54 8.65
N PHE A 153 -4.59 -13.91 7.81
CA PHE A 153 -3.65 -12.88 8.24
C PHE A 153 -4.25 -11.50 8.01
N ILE A 154 -4.92 -10.97 9.03
CA ILE A 154 -5.64 -9.70 8.94
C ILE A 154 -4.80 -8.58 9.57
N GLY A 155 -4.80 -7.41 8.95
CA GLY A 155 -4.36 -6.19 9.59
C GLY A 155 -4.68 -4.94 8.79
N ALA A 156 -3.77 -3.96 8.79
CA ALA A 156 -4.05 -2.65 8.20
C ALA A 156 -2.82 -2.02 7.53
N HIS A 157 -3.03 -0.97 6.75
CA HIS A 157 -1.95 -0.15 6.21
C HIS A 157 -1.41 0.79 7.30
N VAL A 158 -0.40 0.34 8.04
CA VAL A 158 0.14 1.06 9.20
C VAL A 158 1.21 2.08 8.82
N SER A 159 1.41 3.06 9.72
CA SER A 159 2.46 4.06 9.55
C SER A 159 3.85 3.49 9.80
N ALA A 160 4.79 3.86 8.93
CA ALA A 160 6.23 3.64 9.10
C ALA A 160 6.98 4.94 9.47
N SER A 161 6.25 5.96 9.96
CA SER A 161 6.86 7.25 10.32
C SER A 161 7.95 7.07 11.38
N GLY A 162 9.10 7.71 11.16
CA GLY A 162 10.28 7.55 12.02
C GLY A 162 11.12 6.30 11.75
N GLY A 163 10.72 5.45 10.79
CA GLY A 163 11.49 4.29 10.34
C GLY A 163 10.61 3.05 10.12
N VAL A 164 11.00 2.19 9.17
CA VAL A 164 10.25 0.97 8.80
C VAL A 164 10.04 0.01 9.97
N HIS A 165 10.98 -0.08 10.92
CA HIS A 165 10.86 -0.89 12.14
C HIS A 165 9.61 -0.58 12.98
N ASN A 166 9.12 0.68 12.94
CA ASN A 166 7.92 1.10 13.67
C ASN A 166 6.63 0.48 13.10
N SER A 167 6.63 0.05 11.84
CA SER A 167 5.45 -0.57 11.23
C SER A 167 5.05 -1.85 11.94
N ILE A 168 6.02 -2.69 12.33
CA ILE A 168 5.77 -3.91 13.10
C ILE A 168 5.12 -3.58 14.45
N LEU A 169 5.66 -2.60 15.17
CA LEU A 169 5.12 -2.21 16.48
C LEU A 169 3.71 -1.62 16.37
N ASN A 170 3.47 -0.80 15.34
CA ASN A 170 2.14 -0.28 15.05
C ASN A 170 1.15 -1.40 14.69
N SER A 171 1.59 -2.41 13.94
CA SER A 171 0.79 -3.58 13.56
C SER A 171 0.44 -4.44 14.79
N VAL A 172 1.43 -4.72 15.65
CA VAL A 172 1.22 -5.42 16.93
C VAL A 172 0.23 -4.67 17.82
N HIS A 173 0.38 -3.35 17.91
CA HIS A 173 -0.46 -2.50 18.76
C HIS A 173 -1.95 -2.56 18.41
N ILE A 174 -2.31 -2.77 17.13
CA ILE A 174 -3.70 -2.90 16.69
C ILE A 174 -4.20 -4.34 16.65
N GLY A 175 -3.40 -5.32 17.10
CA GLY A 175 -3.80 -6.72 17.09
C GLY A 175 -3.69 -7.42 15.73
N ALA A 176 -2.96 -6.83 14.77
CA ALA A 176 -2.82 -7.38 13.43
C ALA A 176 -1.79 -8.53 13.33
N ASN A 177 -1.92 -9.34 12.27
CA ASN A 177 -1.00 -10.41 11.90
C ASN A 177 -0.41 -10.27 10.48
N ALA A 178 -0.92 -9.33 9.69
CA ALA A 178 -0.33 -8.84 8.44
C ALA A 178 -0.48 -7.32 8.35
N PHE A 179 0.27 -6.65 7.49
CA PHE A 179 0.10 -5.21 7.29
C PHE A 179 0.68 -4.74 5.97
N ALA A 180 0.23 -3.55 5.55
CA ALA A 180 0.89 -2.77 4.51
C ALA A 180 1.61 -1.56 5.11
N LEU A 181 2.53 -0.99 4.35
CA LEU A 181 3.25 0.23 4.68
C LEU A 181 3.73 0.94 3.42
N PHE A 182 4.01 2.23 3.54
CA PHE A 182 4.91 2.90 2.61
C PHE A 182 6.35 2.74 3.09
N LEU A 183 7.25 2.28 2.22
CA LEU A 183 8.68 2.11 2.54
C LEU A 183 9.42 3.46 2.69
N LYS A 184 8.87 4.50 2.07
CA LYS A 184 9.39 5.87 2.01
C LYS A 184 8.24 6.85 1.81
N SER A 185 8.52 8.16 1.79
CA SER A 185 7.46 9.15 1.58
C SER A 185 6.84 9.00 0.19
N GLN A 186 5.56 8.65 0.15
CA GLN A 186 4.76 8.53 -1.07
C GLN A 186 4.50 9.87 -1.77
N ARG A 187 4.81 10.99 -1.10
CA ARG A 187 4.54 12.37 -1.58
C ARG A 187 5.72 13.02 -2.30
N LYS A 188 6.87 12.34 -2.40
CA LYS A 188 8.11 12.90 -2.96
C LYS A 188 8.84 11.84 -3.78
N TRP A 189 9.53 12.28 -4.83
CA TRP A 189 10.38 11.42 -5.66
C TRP A 189 11.70 11.05 -4.99
N VAL A 190 12.36 12.04 -4.41
CA VAL A 190 13.65 11.87 -3.74
C VAL A 190 13.42 11.58 -2.27
N ASN A 191 13.97 10.45 -1.81
CA ASN A 191 13.92 9.99 -0.43
C ASN A 191 15.34 9.64 0.03
N PRO A 192 15.67 9.82 1.32
CA PRO A 192 16.95 9.39 1.85
C PRO A 192 17.08 7.86 1.76
N ASP A 193 18.33 7.39 1.72
CA ASP A 193 18.64 5.97 1.79
C ASP A 193 18.08 5.34 3.07
N MET A 194 17.79 4.04 3.00
CA MET A 194 17.39 3.27 4.17
C MET A 194 18.53 3.21 5.17
N ILE A 195 18.25 3.59 6.41
CA ILE A 195 19.20 3.50 7.53
C ILE A 195 19.33 2.03 7.94
N ASP A 196 20.56 1.53 8.05
CA ASP A 196 20.86 0.12 8.34
C ASP A 196 20.31 -0.32 9.70
N GLU A 197 20.39 0.53 10.73
CA GLU A 197 19.83 0.24 12.04
C GLU A 197 18.31 0.05 11.97
N HIS A 198 17.62 0.81 11.11
CA HIS A 198 16.17 0.66 10.92
C HIS A 198 15.82 -0.66 10.22
N ARG A 199 16.66 -1.13 9.29
CA ARG A 199 16.53 -2.44 8.66
C ARG A 199 16.73 -3.55 9.69
N ASP A 200 17.79 -3.47 10.48
CA ASP A 200 18.15 -4.51 11.45
C ASP A 200 17.08 -4.62 12.56
N SER A 201 16.58 -3.48 13.06
CA SER A 201 15.44 -3.45 13.98
C SER A 201 14.16 -3.99 13.34
N PHE A 202 13.92 -3.76 12.05
CA PHE A 202 12.77 -4.35 11.37
C PHE A 202 12.85 -5.88 11.35
N HIS A 203 14.00 -6.46 11.00
CA HIS A 203 14.19 -7.92 11.06
C HIS A 203 14.05 -8.48 12.47
N ALA A 204 14.62 -7.82 13.47
CA ALA A 204 14.51 -8.21 14.87
C ALA A 204 13.04 -8.24 15.31
N ASN A 205 12.28 -7.17 15.03
CA ASN A 205 10.87 -7.06 15.38
C ASN A 205 10.02 -8.11 14.64
N CYS A 206 10.33 -8.42 13.37
CA CYS A 206 9.64 -9.49 12.65
C CYS A 206 9.84 -10.84 13.34
N LYS A 207 11.07 -11.16 13.73
CA LYS A 207 11.38 -12.40 14.44
C LYS A 207 10.72 -12.45 15.81
N GLU A 208 10.79 -11.37 16.59
CA GLU A 208 10.21 -11.29 17.93
C GLU A 208 8.69 -11.45 17.91
N HIS A 209 8.03 -10.87 16.90
CA HIS A 209 6.57 -10.85 16.81
C HIS A 209 6.00 -11.87 15.83
N ASN A 210 6.80 -12.81 15.31
CA ASN A 210 6.38 -13.87 14.38
C ASN A 210 5.69 -13.34 13.10
N TYR A 211 6.29 -12.31 12.49
CA TYR A 211 5.93 -11.87 11.14
C TYR A 211 6.86 -12.51 10.11
N ASP A 212 6.30 -13.25 9.16
CA ASP A 212 7.00 -13.67 7.95
C ASP A 212 6.99 -12.49 6.96
N GLN A 213 8.16 -11.88 6.73
CA GLN A 213 8.29 -10.70 5.87
C GLN A 213 7.83 -10.97 4.43
N GLY A 214 7.96 -12.21 3.95
CA GLY A 214 7.60 -12.58 2.59
C GLY A 214 6.10 -12.80 2.40
N LYS A 215 5.35 -13.05 3.48
CA LYS A 215 3.92 -13.39 3.40
C LYS A 215 3.00 -12.37 4.05
N HIS A 216 3.44 -11.77 5.15
CA HIS A 216 2.57 -10.94 6.00
C HIS A 216 2.75 -9.44 5.77
N VAL A 217 3.75 -9.03 4.97
CA VAL A 217 4.08 -7.62 4.74
C VAL A 217 3.90 -7.29 3.27
N VAL A 218 3.00 -6.34 2.99
CA VAL A 218 2.65 -5.93 1.62
C VAL A 218 2.83 -4.43 1.47
N PRO A 219 4.06 -3.92 1.23
CA PRO A 219 4.26 -2.51 1.03
C PRO A 219 3.54 -2.01 -0.22
N HIS A 220 3.07 -0.77 -0.14
CA HIS A 220 2.35 -0.11 -1.20
C HIS A 220 3.24 0.91 -1.91
N GLY A 221 3.18 0.95 -3.24
CA GLY A 221 3.88 1.93 -4.05
C GLY A 221 3.28 3.33 -3.98
N SER A 222 4.09 4.34 -4.29
CA SER A 222 3.62 5.73 -4.33
C SER A 222 2.59 5.94 -5.46
N TYR A 223 1.51 6.66 -5.14
CA TYR A 223 0.52 7.12 -6.13
C TYR A 223 1.10 8.03 -7.23
N LEU A 224 2.32 8.55 -7.06
CA LEU A 224 3.03 9.32 -8.08
C LEU A 224 3.56 8.43 -9.21
N VAL A 225 3.84 7.16 -8.92
CA VAL A 225 4.45 6.22 -9.87
C VAL A 225 3.42 5.81 -10.91
N ASN A 226 3.72 6.08 -12.18
CA ASN A 226 2.98 5.54 -13.32
C ASN A 226 3.97 4.90 -14.31
N LEU A 227 4.11 3.58 -14.22
CA LEU A 227 5.01 2.80 -15.09
C LEU A 227 4.47 2.63 -16.52
N ALA A 228 3.21 3.02 -16.76
CA ALA A 228 2.59 3.02 -18.08
C ALA A 228 2.86 4.32 -18.87
N HIS A 229 3.57 5.30 -18.29
CA HIS A 229 3.84 6.56 -18.96
C HIS A 229 4.71 6.37 -20.22
N THR A 230 4.36 7.07 -21.30
CA THR A 230 5.10 7.01 -22.58
C THR A 230 6.06 8.18 -22.79
N GLU A 231 6.22 9.07 -21.80
CA GLU A 231 7.10 10.24 -21.88
C GLU A 231 8.39 9.92 -21.15
N LYS A 232 9.53 10.03 -21.83
CA LYS A 232 10.81 9.51 -21.33
C LYS A 232 11.17 10.03 -19.92
N ALA A 233 11.11 11.34 -19.70
CA ALA A 233 11.52 11.92 -18.42
C ALA A 233 10.64 11.44 -17.24
N ARG A 234 9.33 11.31 -17.48
CA ARG A 234 8.38 10.85 -16.46
C ARG A 234 8.51 9.37 -16.19
N ILE A 235 8.74 8.56 -17.23
CA ILE A 235 8.93 7.12 -17.01
C ILE A 235 10.25 6.83 -16.31
N ASP A 236 11.33 7.55 -16.63
CA ASP A 236 12.62 7.37 -15.94
C ASP A 236 12.46 7.66 -14.43
N GLN A 237 11.82 8.77 -14.08
CA GLN A 237 11.55 9.13 -12.68
C GLN A 237 10.65 8.11 -11.95
N ALA A 238 9.57 7.65 -12.61
CA ALA A 238 8.69 6.63 -12.05
C ALA A 238 9.42 5.30 -11.86
N TYR A 239 10.22 4.90 -12.85
CA TYR A 239 11.00 3.67 -12.85
C TYR A 239 12.06 3.66 -11.74
N GLU A 240 12.82 4.75 -11.58
CA GLU A 240 13.82 4.88 -10.52
C GLU A 240 13.19 4.77 -9.14
N SER A 241 12.05 5.43 -8.92
CA SER A 241 11.33 5.33 -7.65
C SER A 241 10.84 3.90 -7.37
N TYR A 242 10.29 3.23 -8.38
CA TYR A 242 9.81 1.85 -8.27
C TYR A 242 10.94 0.85 -8.02
N LEU A 243 12.05 0.97 -8.76
CA LEU A 243 13.22 0.13 -8.59
C LEU A 243 13.85 0.29 -7.20
N ASP A 244 13.93 1.53 -6.68
CA ASP A 244 14.37 1.78 -5.31
C ASP A 244 13.46 1.10 -4.28
N ASP A 245 12.14 1.11 -4.48
CA ASP A 245 11.22 0.42 -3.59
C ASP A 245 11.41 -1.10 -3.61
N LEU A 246 11.58 -1.72 -4.79
CA LEU A 246 11.89 -3.15 -4.87
C LEU A 246 13.20 -3.47 -4.14
N LYS A 247 14.26 -2.68 -4.33
CA LYS A 247 15.55 -2.86 -3.61
C LYS A 247 15.40 -2.70 -2.10
N ARG A 248 14.53 -1.81 -1.64
CA ARG A 248 14.18 -1.66 -0.21
C ARG A 248 13.45 -2.89 0.32
N CYS A 249 12.50 -3.46 -0.44
CA CYS A 249 11.88 -4.73 -0.08
C CYS A 249 12.91 -5.84 0.09
N GLU A 250 13.85 -5.99 -0.86
CA GLU A 250 14.91 -7.01 -0.76
C GLU A 250 15.77 -6.84 0.48
N LYS A 251 16.17 -5.60 0.79
CA LYS A 251 16.93 -5.28 2.01
C LYS A 251 16.16 -5.64 3.29
N LEU A 252 14.83 -5.63 3.27
CA LEU A 252 13.97 -5.97 4.41
C LEU A 252 13.51 -7.42 4.40
N GLY A 253 13.90 -8.22 3.41
CA GLY A 253 13.41 -9.59 3.22
C GLY A 253 11.93 -9.68 2.82
N ILE A 254 11.33 -8.57 2.37
CA ILE A 254 9.95 -8.52 1.91
C ILE A 254 9.89 -9.02 0.47
N THR A 255 8.94 -9.91 0.16
CA THR A 255 8.80 -10.50 -1.18
C THR A 255 7.54 -10.06 -1.92
N LEU A 256 6.63 -9.31 -1.30
CA LEU A 256 5.44 -8.76 -1.97
C LEU A 256 5.60 -7.24 -2.10
N TYR A 257 5.13 -6.65 -3.20
CA TYR A 257 5.11 -5.20 -3.36
C TYR A 257 3.94 -4.78 -4.25
N ASN A 258 2.99 -4.04 -3.68
CA ASN A 258 1.75 -3.66 -4.33
C ASN A 258 1.88 -2.34 -5.09
N ILE A 259 1.32 -2.29 -6.30
CA ILE A 259 1.22 -1.07 -7.10
C ILE A 259 -0.15 -0.94 -7.75
N HIS A 260 -0.60 0.29 -7.91
CA HIS A 260 -1.60 0.62 -8.92
C HIS A 260 -0.93 0.49 -10.32
N PRO A 261 -1.56 -0.17 -11.31
CA PRO A 261 -0.99 -0.30 -12.65
C PRO A 261 -0.71 1.04 -13.35
N GLY A 262 -1.47 2.07 -12.98
CA GLY A 262 -1.29 3.44 -13.46
C GLY A 262 -2.39 3.88 -14.42
N ASN A 263 -2.06 4.74 -15.38
CA ASN A 263 -3.03 5.29 -16.33
C ASN A 263 -2.46 5.52 -17.74
N ASN A 264 -3.32 5.43 -18.74
CA ASN A 264 -3.04 5.46 -20.19
C ASN A 264 -2.99 6.89 -20.77
N GLN A 265 -1.99 7.68 -20.36
CA GLN A 265 -1.85 9.07 -20.85
C GLN A 265 -1.71 9.21 -22.38
N CYS A 266 -1.37 8.14 -23.09
CA CYS A 266 -1.24 8.15 -24.55
C CYS A 266 -2.53 7.84 -25.32
N ASN A 267 -3.67 7.63 -24.64
CA ASN A 267 -4.93 7.20 -25.27
C ASN A 267 -4.81 5.94 -26.13
N ASP A 268 -3.84 5.08 -25.82
CA ASP A 268 -3.57 3.79 -26.47
C ASP A 268 -3.29 2.76 -25.38
N ARG A 269 -4.37 2.10 -24.94
CA ARG A 269 -4.35 1.20 -23.78
C ARG A 269 -3.44 -0.01 -23.98
N PRO A 270 -3.47 -0.72 -25.13
CA PRO A 270 -2.51 -1.80 -25.40
C PRO A 270 -1.05 -1.34 -25.32
N LYS A 271 -0.74 -0.15 -25.85
CA LYS A 271 0.62 0.43 -25.76
C LYS A 271 1.01 0.77 -24.33
N ALA A 272 0.10 1.36 -23.54
CA ALA A 272 0.34 1.68 -22.14
C ALA A 272 0.56 0.41 -21.29
N ILE A 273 -0.21 -0.65 -21.53
CA ILE A 273 -0.03 -1.97 -20.90
C ILE A 273 1.33 -2.59 -21.28
N ALA A 274 1.71 -2.53 -22.56
CA ALA A 274 3.02 -3.02 -23.00
C ALA A 274 4.18 -2.24 -22.37
N GLN A 275 4.04 -0.91 -22.23
CA GLN A 275 5.02 -0.07 -21.57
C GLN A 275 5.13 -0.40 -20.07
N LEU A 276 4.01 -0.57 -19.36
CA LEU A 276 3.98 -1.00 -17.97
C LEU A 276 4.72 -2.34 -17.79
N ALA A 277 4.34 -3.37 -18.55
CA ALA A 277 4.95 -4.69 -18.48
C ALA A 277 6.46 -4.66 -18.79
N LYS A 278 6.88 -3.85 -19.78
CA LYS A 278 8.31 -3.66 -20.10
C LYS A 278 9.09 -3.11 -18.91
N ASN A 279 8.55 -2.13 -18.20
CA ASN A 279 9.22 -1.54 -17.03
C ASN A 279 9.22 -2.51 -15.84
N ILE A 280 8.17 -3.32 -15.67
CA ILE A 280 8.16 -4.41 -14.68
C ILE A 280 9.27 -5.43 -15.01
N ASN A 281 9.36 -5.92 -16.24
CA ASN A 281 10.40 -6.88 -16.66
C ASN A 281 11.81 -6.33 -16.43
N ARG A 282 12.02 -5.04 -16.77
CA ARG A 282 13.29 -4.37 -16.52
C ARG A 282 13.62 -4.36 -15.02
N ALA A 283 12.69 -3.97 -14.16
CA ALA A 283 12.92 -3.95 -12.72
C ALA A 283 13.15 -5.36 -12.16
N HIS A 284 12.44 -6.36 -12.67
CA HIS A 284 12.65 -7.77 -12.33
C HIS A 284 14.01 -8.30 -12.79
N SER A 285 14.61 -7.76 -13.86
CA SER A 285 15.98 -8.12 -14.26
C SER A 285 17.05 -7.44 -13.37
N GLU A 286 16.69 -6.35 -12.70
CA GLU A 286 17.57 -5.56 -11.82
C GLU A 286 17.38 -5.89 -10.32
N THR A 287 16.51 -6.85 -10.02
CA THR A 287 16.19 -7.37 -8.66
C THR A 287 15.94 -8.87 -8.74
N SER A 288 15.77 -9.56 -7.61
CA SER A 288 15.75 -11.03 -7.53
C SER A 288 14.50 -11.60 -6.87
N THR A 289 14.02 -11.05 -5.76
CA THR A 289 13.07 -11.79 -4.89
C THR A 289 11.64 -11.25 -4.88
N VAL A 290 11.44 -9.98 -5.24
CA VAL A 290 10.13 -9.32 -5.05
C VAL A 290 9.15 -9.68 -6.15
N VAL A 291 7.95 -10.12 -5.74
CA VAL A 291 6.74 -10.30 -6.54
C VAL A 291 5.99 -8.98 -6.58
N THR A 292 5.79 -8.44 -7.77
CA THR A 292 4.97 -7.22 -7.95
C THR A 292 3.50 -7.59 -7.98
N LEU A 293 2.68 -6.94 -7.16
CA LEU A 293 1.25 -7.14 -7.13
C LEU A 293 0.57 -5.99 -7.87
N LEU A 294 -0.21 -6.33 -8.90
CA LEU A 294 -1.07 -5.39 -9.60
C LEU A 294 -2.37 -5.28 -8.83
N GLU A 295 -2.71 -4.08 -8.35
CA GLU A 295 -3.99 -3.84 -7.72
C GLU A 295 -5.07 -3.55 -8.75
N ASN A 296 -6.28 -4.09 -8.57
CA ASN A 296 -7.43 -3.65 -9.35
C ASN A 296 -7.86 -2.23 -8.94
N MET A 297 -8.39 -1.46 -9.89
CA MET A 297 -8.68 -0.04 -9.69
C MET A 297 -10.18 0.26 -9.78
N ALA A 298 -10.67 1.20 -8.97
CA ALA A 298 -12.08 1.59 -8.96
C ALA A 298 -12.57 2.23 -10.28
N ALA A 299 -11.70 2.92 -11.02
CA ALA A 299 -12.11 3.89 -12.04
C ALA A 299 -11.95 3.38 -13.47
N GLY A 300 -12.98 3.57 -14.30
CA GLY A 300 -12.90 3.37 -15.74
C GLY A 300 -12.14 4.49 -16.50
N GLY A 301 -12.19 4.41 -17.83
CA GLY A 301 -11.62 5.44 -18.71
C GLY A 301 -10.11 5.31 -18.88
N ASN A 302 -9.34 6.22 -18.27
CA ASN A 302 -7.89 6.28 -18.47
C ASN A 302 -7.08 5.41 -17.49
N VAL A 303 -7.69 4.97 -16.40
CA VAL A 303 -6.99 4.15 -15.39
C VAL A 303 -6.85 2.72 -15.89
N ILE A 304 -5.68 2.12 -15.69
CA ILE A 304 -5.37 0.73 -16.06
C ILE A 304 -5.57 -0.13 -14.81
N GLY A 305 -6.13 -1.32 -15.01
CA GLY A 305 -6.44 -2.27 -13.93
C GLY A 305 -7.88 -2.17 -13.43
N SER A 306 -8.75 -1.43 -14.11
CA SER A 306 -10.17 -1.36 -13.73
C SER A 306 -11.01 -2.54 -14.18
N THR A 307 -10.45 -3.38 -15.06
CA THR A 307 -11.04 -4.69 -15.39
C THR A 307 -10.01 -5.79 -15.17
N PHE A 308 -10.49 -7.02 -14.94
CA PHE A 308 -9.63 -8.19 -14.83
C PHE A 308 -8.83 -8.46 -16.12
N GLU A 309 -9.36 -8.09 -17.29
CA GLU A 309 -8.64 -8.20 -18.57
C GLU A 309 -7.42 -7.29 -18.64
N ASP A 310 -7.47 -6.08 -18.08
CA ASP A 310 -6.27 -5.24 -17.98
C ASP A 310 -5.17 -5.97 -17.19
N LEU A 311 -5.52 -6.58 -16.05
CA LEU A 311 -4.58 -7.33 -15.22
C LEU A 311 -4.00 -8.54 -15.95
N ARG A 312 -4.88 -9.33 -16.61
CA ARG A 312 -4.49 -10.46 -17.47
C ARG A 312 -3.51 -10.02 -18.55
N ASP A 313 -3.81 -8.92 -19.25
CA ASP A 313 -3.02 -8.45 -20.39
C ASP A 313 -1.64 -7.93 -19.96
N ILE A 314 -1.53 -7.36 -18.75
CA ILE A 314 -0.23 -7.02 -18.15
C ILE A 314 0.53 -8.30 -17.80
N ILE A 315 -0.08 -9.21 -17.05
CA ILE A 315 0.53 -10.49 -16.62
C ILE A 315 1.03 -11.27 -17.83
N ALA A 316 0.25 -11.33 -18.91
CA ALA A 316 0.62 -12.02 -20.15
C ALA A 316 1.96 -11.51 -20.72
N LYS A 317 2.25 -10.20 -20.57
CA LYS A 317 3.46 -9.55 -21.07
C LYS A 317 4.65 -9.56 -20.09
N VAL A 318 4.43 -9.84 -18.81
CA VAL A 318 5.52 -9.95 -17.83
C VAL A 318 6.30 -11.25 -18.04
N GLU A 319 7.61 -11.21 -18.17
CA GLU A 319 8.42 -12.40 -18.50
C GLU A 319 8.44 -13.44 -17.39
N ASN A 320 8.75 -13.02 -16.16
CA ASN A 320 8.80 -13.91 -15.00
C ASN A 320 7.43 -13.99 -14.31
N LYS A 321 6.66 -15.03 -14.63
CA LYS A 321 5.31 -15.25 -14.08
C LYS A 321 5.29 -15.56 -12.58
N ASP A 322 6.41 -15.97 -11.98
CA ASP A 322 6.50 -16.22 -10.53
C ASP A 322 6.66 -14.91 -9.74
N ARG A 323 7.06 -13.83 -10.42
CA ARG A 323 7.31 -12.51 -9.83
C ARG A 323 6.24 -11.47 -10.14
N ILE A 324 5.08 -11.92 -10.62
CA ILE A 324 3.89 -11.09 -10.79
C ILE A 324 2.70 -11.73 -10.08
N GLY A 325 1.87 -10.89 -9.48
CA GLY A 325 0.64 -11.31 -8.82
C GLY A 325 -0.38 -10.18 -8.84
N VAL A 326 -1.47 -10.38 -8.10
CA VAL A 326 -2.59 -9.45 -7.98
C VAL A 326 -2.93 -9.23 -6.51
N CYS A 327 -3.21 -7.97 -6.18
CA CYS A 327 -3.94 -7.60 -4.97
C CYS A 327 -5.38 -7.24 -5.40
N ILE A 328 -6.38 -7.82 -4.75
CA ILE A 328 -7.77 -7.40 -4.96
C ILE A 328 -8.20 -6.47 -3.83
N ASP A 329 -8.50 -5.22 -4.18
CA ASP A 329 -9.21 -4.27 -3.32
C ASP A 329 -10.73 -4.42 -3.52
N THR A 330 -11.45 -4.69 -2.42
CA THR A 330 -12.90 -4.91 -2.44
C THR A 330 -13.72 -3.66 -2.74
N CYS A 331 -13.26 -2.48 -2.31
CA CYS A 331 -13.90 -1.20 -2.64
C CYS A 331 -13.70 -0.88 -4.12
N HIS A 332 -12.50 -1.10 -4.65
CA HIS A 332 -12.20 -0.93 -6.06
C HIS A 332 -12.99 -1.88 -6.95
N ALA A 333 -13.07 -3.16 -6.57
CA ALA A 333 -13.85 -4.16 -7.30
C ALA A 333 -15.33 -3.72 -7.37
N PHE A 334 -15.90 -3.35 -6.22
CA PHE A 334 -17.28 -2.87 -6.12
C PHE A 334 -17.56 -1.59 -6.92
N ALA A 335 -16.66 -0.61 -6.83
CA ALA A 335 -16.76 0.63 -7.57
C ALA A 335 -16.52 0.44 -9.08
N GLY A 336 -15.80 -0.61 -9.47
CA GLY A 336 -15.54 -1.03 -10.84
C GLY A 336 -16.60 -1.94 -11.46
N GLY A 337 -17.66 -2.27 -10.72
CA GLY A 337 -18.79 -3.07 -11.23
C GLY A 337 -18.72 -4.58 -10.92
N TYR A 338 -17.83 -5.00 -10.03
CA TYR A 338 -17.76 -6.39 -9.53
C TYR A 338 -18.47 -6.50 -8.18
N ASP A 339 -19.65 -7.13 -8.16
CA ASP A 339 -20.49 -7.18 -6.95
C ASP A 339 -20.01 -8.29 -5.99
N LEU A 340 -19.93 -7.95 -4.71
CA LEU A 340 -19.45 -8.82 -3.63
C LEU A 340 -20.49 -8.99 -2.51
N ARG A 341 -21.65 -8.34 -2.62
CA ARG A 341 -22.61 -8.17 -1.51
C ARG A 341 -23.32 -9.46 -1.13
N THR A 342 -23.68 -10.29 -2.10
CA THR A 342 -24.37 -11.57 -1.86
C THR A 342 -23.42 -12.74 -2.11
N PRO A 343 -23.67 -13.92 -1.51
CA PRO A 343 -22.87 -15.11 -1.78
C PRO A 343 -22.76 -15.46 -3.26
N GLU A 344 -23.86 -15.31 -4.02
CA GLU A 344 -23.91 -15.61 -5.46
C GLU A 344 -23.08 -14.61 -6.27
N ALA A 345 -23.21 -13.31 -5.96
CA ALA A 345 -22.44 -12.26 -6.60
C ALA A 345 -20.94 -12.39 -6.29
N PHE A 346 -20.61 -12.64 -5.02
CA PHE A 346 -19.25 -12.90 -4.56
C PHE A 346 -18.62 -14.09 -5.28
N LYS A 347 -19.32 -15.23 -5.30
CA LYS A 347 -18.88 -16.43 -6.03
C LYS A 347 -18.64 -16.12 -7.50
N LYS A 348 -19.61 -15.47 -8.17
CA LYS A 348 -19.48 -15.10 -9.58
C LYS A 348 -18.26 -14.21 -9.83
N THR A 349 -18.05 -13.17 -9.02
CA THR A 349 -16.91 -12.26 -9.17
C THR A 349 -15.57 -12.99 -9.10
N PHE A 350 -15.42 -13.93 -8.15
CA PHE A 350 -14.18 -14.69 -8.03
C PHE A 350 -14.05 -15.85 -9.04
N GLU A 351 -15.16 -16.36 -9.58
CA GLU A 351 -15.15 -17.26 -10.75
C GLU A 351 -14.68 -16.50 -12.00
N ASP A 352 -15.21 -15.31 -12.24
CA ASP A 352 -14.76 -14.44 -13.34
C ASP A 352 -13.25 -14.10 -13.18
N PHE A 353 -12.80 -13.80 -11.96
CA PHE A 353 -11.38 -13.55 -11.67
C PHE A 353 -10.50 -14.76 -11.98
N ASP A 354 -10.90 -15.96 -11.55
CA ASP A 354 -10.13 -17.18 -11.81
C ASP A 354 -10.11 -17.53 -13.31
N GLU A 355 -11.21 -17.33 -14.03
CA GLU A 355 -11.27 -17.55 -15.47
C GLU A 355 -10.37 -16.58 -16.25
N ILE A 356 -10.40 -15.29 -15.90
CA ILE A 356 -9.73 -14.23 -16.68
C ILE A 356 -8.25 -14.10 -16.30
N VAL A 357 -7.96 -14.09 -15.00
CA VAL A 357 -6.62 -13.86 -14.45
C VAL A 357 -6.00 -15.16 -13.96
N GLY A 358 -6.76 -15.95 -13.21
CA GLY A 358 -6.30 -17.14 -12.52
C GLY A 358 -6.00 -16.88 -11.06
N PHE A 359 -6.64 -17.65 -10.18
CA PHE A 359 -6.53 -17.53 -8.72
C PHE A 359 -5.11 -17.74 -8.23
N LYS A 360 -4.30 -18.49 -8.99
CA LYS A 360 -2.85 -18.66 -8.76
C LYS A 360 -2.04 -17.37 -8.74
N TYR A 361 -2.58 -16.25 -9.21
CA TYR A 361 -1.92 -14.94 -9.14
C TYR A 361 -2.36 -14.09 -7.95
N LEU A 362 -3.44 -14.44 -7.25
CA LEU A 362 -3.85 -13.72 -6.05
C LEU A 362 -2.79 -13.89 -4.95
N ARG A 363 -2.34 -12.79 -4.38
CA ARG A 363 -1.28 -12.78 -3.34
C ARG A 363 -1.61 -11.94 -2.12
N ALA A 364 -2.57 -11.02 -2.24
CA ALA A 364 -3.00 -10.15 -1.16
C ALA A 364 -4.43 -9.65 -1.44
N MET A 365 -5.09 -9.12 -0.42
CA MET A 365 -6.31 -8.35 -0.60
C MET A 365 -6.28 -7.09 0.24
N HIS A 366 -6.80 -6.00 -0.33
CA HIS A 366 -7.23 -4.86 0.45
C HIS A 366 -8.72 -5.00 0.73
N ILE A 367 -9.09 -4.97 2.01
CA ILE A 367 -10.45 -5.24 2.46
C ILE A 367 -11.09 -3.95 2.93
N ASN A 368 -11.69 -3.25 1.99
CA ASN A 368 -12.28 -1.93 2.17
C ASN A 368 -13.77 -1.96 1.83
N ASP A 369 -14.61 -1.40 2.70
CA ASP A 369 -16.01 -1.11 2.34
C ASP A 369 -16.03 0.16 1.46
N SER A 370 -17.16 0.47 0.83
CA SER A 370 -17.28 1.62 -0.07
C SER A 370 -18.27 2.65 0.45
N LYS A 371 -17.82 3.91 0.59
CA LYS A 371 -18.72 5.05 0.81
C LYS A 371 -19.55 5.38 -0.42
N ALA A 372 -19.15 4.90 -1.59
CA ALA A 372 -19.80 5.17 -2.86
C ALA A 372 -20.66 3.98 -3.30
N PRO A 373 -21.72 4.20 -4.11
CA PRO A 373 -22.53 3.11 -4.63
C PRO A 373 -21.76 2.15 -5.54
N PHE A 374 -22.37 0.99 -5.77
CA PHE A 374 -21.94 0.01 -6.77
C PHE A 374 -21.73 0.67 -8.13
N ASP A 375 -20.66 0.29 -8.83
CA ASP A 375 -20.34 0.78 -10.18
C ASP A 375 -20.25 2.32 -10.27
N SER A 376 -19.85 2.97 -9.16
CA SER A 376 -19.75 4.43 -9.12
C SER A 376 -18.46 4.99 -9.73
N HIS A 377 -17.47 4.12 -9.99
CA HIS A 377 -16.12 4.47 -10.40
C HIS A 377 -15.40 5.44 -9.46
N ARG A 378 -15.73 5.38 -8.17
CA ARG A 378 -15.16 6.24 -7.11
C ARG A 378 -14.47 5.39 -6.07
N ASP A 379 -13.17 5.58 -5.97
CA ASP A 379 -12.34 5.12 -4.87
C ASP A 379 -12.64 5.99 -3.63
N LEU A 380 -13.50 5.49 -2.74
CA LEU A 380 -13.85 6.12 -1.47
C LEU A 380 -14.10 5.06 -0.40
N HIS A 381 -13.06 4.71 0.35
CA HIS A 381 -13.12 3.65 1.37
C HIS A 381 -14.03 4.03 2.55
N ALA A 382 -14.79 3.06 3.04
CA ALA A 382 -15.58 3.10 4.26
C ALA A 382 -15.07 2.06 5.27
N ASN A 383 -15.45 2.23 6.54
CA ASN A 383 -15.23 1.23 7.55
C ASN A 383 -16.10 -0.01 7.29
N ILE A 384 -15.62 -1.18 7.71
CA ILE A 384 -16.23 -2.48 7.45
C ILE A 384 -17.70 -2.49 7.90
N GLY A 385 -18.62 -2.83 7.00
CA GLY A 385 -20.06 -2.90 7.23
C GLY A 385 -20.80 -1.57 7.24
N THR A 386 -20.09 -0.44 7.18
CA THR A 386 -20.69 0.90 7.19
C THR A 386 -20.94 1.46 5.79
N GLY A 387 -20.38 0.86 4.76
CA GLY A 387 -20.53 1.33 3.39
C GLY A 387 -21.68 0.64 2.64
N PHE A 388 -21.67 0.83 1.32
CA PHE A 388 -22.59 0.20 0.38
C PHE A 388 -22.25 -1.26 0.08
N LEU A 389 -21.06 -1.74 0.45
CA LEU A 389 -20.69 -3.16 0.34
C LEU A 389 -21.35 -3.95 1.48
N GLY A 390 -21.33 -3.38 2.70
CA GLY A 390 -22.02 -3.94 3.87
C GLY A 390 -21.32 -5.15 4.47
N LEU A 391 -21.81 -5.60 5.63
CA LEU A 391 -21.11 -6.60 6.44
C LEU A 391 -21.09 -7.98 5.78
N ARG A 392 -22.15 -8.32 5.04
CA ARG A 392 -22.29 -9.62 4.37
C ARG A 392 -21.15 -9.92 3.40
N ALA A 393 -20.64 -8.91 2.69
CA ALA A 393 -19.53 -9.09 1.77
C ALA A 393 -18.26 -9.57 2.48
N PHE A 394 -17.99 -9.02 3.66
CA PHE A 394 -16.83 -9.40 4.47
C PHE A 394 -17.03 -10.74 5.15
N HIS A 395 -18.26 -11.09 5.54
CA HIS A 395 -18.60 -12.43 5.99
C HIS A 395 -18.31 -13.48 4.90
N ASN A 396 -18.73 -13.23 3.65
CA ASN A 396 -18.43 -14.10 2.53
C ASN A 396 -16.90 -14.25 2.35
N LEU A 397 -16.15 -13.15 2.48
CA LEU A 397 -14.70 -13.12 2.32
C LEU A 397 -13.98 -13.94 3.40
N VAL A 398 -14.25 -13.69 4.69
CA VAL A 398 -13.50 -14.37 5.77
C VAL A 398 -13.83 -15.85 5.90
N ASN A 399 -14.92 -16.32 5.29
CA ASN A 399 -15.34 -17.71 5.29
C ASN A 399 -14.98 -18.47 4.00
N ASP A 400 -14.25 -17.83 3.07
CA ASP A 400 -13.78 -18.48 1.84
C ASP A 400 -12.36 -19.01 2.03
N GLU A 401 -12.21 -20.34 2.04
CA GLU A 401 -10.94 -21.03 2.27
C GLU A 401 -9.86 -20.67 1.24
N ARG A 402 -10.22 -20.11 0.07
CA ARG A 402 -9.25 -19.70 -0.94
C ARG A 402 -8.39 -18.50 -0.50
N PHE A 403 -8.83 -17.72 0.50
CA PHE A 403 -8.06 -16.58 1.01
C PHE A 403 -7.23 -16.91 2.26
N VAL A 404 -7.31 -18.15 2.76
CA VAL A 404 -6.49 -18.62 3.89
C VAL A 404 -5.01 -18.48 3.55
N GLY A 405 -4.26 -17.93 4.50
CA GLY A 405 -2.83 -17.68 4.33
C GLY A 405 -2.47 -16.44 3.51
N LEU A 406 -3.44 -15.71 2.96
CA LEU A 406 -3.19 -14.42 2.30
C LEU A 406 -3.19 -13.27 3.32
N PRO A 407 -2.35 -12.23 3.11
CA PRO A 407 -2.47 -10.97 3.82
C PRO A 407 -3.74 -10.21 3.38
N LEU A 408 -4.61 -9.93 4.35
CA LEU A 408 -5.84 -9.14 4.21
C LEU A 408 -5.65 -7.80 4.94
N VAL A 409 -5.57 -6.72 4.19
CA VAL A 409 -5.14 -5.41 4.70
C VAL A 409 -6.28 -4.40 4.65
N LEU A 410 -6.62 -3.82 5.79
CA LEU A 410 -7.53 -2.67 5.91
C LEU A 410 -6.82 -1.38 5.46
N GLU A 411 -7.47 -0.63 4.59
CA GLU A 411 -7.14 0.78 4.27
C GLU A 411 -8.33 1.68 4.58
N THR A 412 -9.12 1.26 5.56
CA THR A 412 -10.31 1.95 6.03
C THR A 412 -9.92 3.25 6.74
N PRO A 413 -10.77 4.29 6.65
CA PRO A 413 -10.50 5.57 7.28
C PRO A 413 -10.44 5.45 8.81
N ILE A 414 -9.53 6.21 9.42
CA ILE A 414 -9.34 6.28 10.88
C ILE A 414 -9.61 7.67 11.45
N GLU A 415 -10.01 8.63 10.62
CA GLU A 415 -10.31 9.97 11.08
C GLU A 415 -11.58 9.99 11.92
N VAL A 416 -11.49 10.62 13.08
CA VAL A 416 -12.61 10.79 14.00
C VAL A 416 -13.55 11.85 13.46
N ARG A 417 -14.85 11.53 13.43
CA ARG A 417 -15.92 12.46 13.06
C ARG A 417 -16.81 12.80 14.24
N ASP A 418 -17.34 14.02 14.27
CA ASP A 418 -18.37 14.43 15.21
C ASP A 418 -19.76 13.90 14.81
N GLU A 419 -20.77 14.18 15.63
CA GLU A 419 -22.18 13.79 15.38
C GLU A 419 -22.76 14.36 14.08
N ASN A 420 -22.16 15.43 13.56
CA ASN A 420 -22.55 16.07 12.30
C ASN A 420 -21.74 15.55 11.10
N GLY A 421 -20.84 14.58 11.31
CA GLY A 421 -19.98 14.00 10.29
C GLY A 421 -18.76 14.86 9.91
N ASN A 422 -18.46 15.92 10.65
CA ASN A 422 -17.29 16.75 10.42
C ASN A 422 -16.04 16.12 11.05
N LEU A 423 -14.88 16.34 10.43
CA LEU A 423 -13.60 15.86 10.96
C LEU A 423 -13.27 16.59 12.27
N VAL A 424 -13.05 15.82 13.33
CA VAL A 424 -12.59 16.33 14.62
C VAL A 424 -11.11 16.68 14.49
N LYS A 425 -10.73 17.88 14.94
CA LYS A 425 -9.34 18.31 14.96
C LYS A 425 -8.66 17.96 16.29
N ASP A 426 -7.39 17.60 16.24
CA ASP A 426 -6.53 17.43 17.41
C ASP A 426 -6.04 18.80 17.94
N GLU A 427 -5.30 18.78 19.05
CA GLU A 427 -4.72 19.98 19.68
C GLU A 427 -3.78 20.78 18.76
N LYS A 428 -3.33 20.19 17.65
CA LYS A 428 -2.44 20.80 16.65
C LYS A 428 -3.19 21.21 15.39
N GLY A 429 -4.52 21.12 15.37
CA GLY A 429 -5.36 21.46 14.21
C GLY A 429 -5.33 20.42 13.09
N LYS A 430 -4.75 19.24 13.30
CA LYS A 430 -4.78 18.12 12.33
C LYS A 430 -6.03 17.28 12.54
N ASP A 431 -6.41 16.50 11.54
CA ASP A 431 -7.50 15.53 11.72
C ASP A 431 -7.10 14.53 12.81
N LYS A 432 -7.98 14.37 13.80
CA LYS A 432 -7.79 13.42 14.89
C LYS A 432 -7.99 12.01 14.34
N GLU A 433 -7.03 11.13 14.62
CA GLU A 433 -7.08 9.73 14.20
C GLU A 433 -7.36 8.82 15.40
N ASP A 434 -8.15 7.76 15.19
CA ASP A 434 -8.37 6.66 16.15
C ASP A 434 -7.91 5.32 15.55
N LYS A 435 -6.68 4.92 15.89
CA LYS A 435 -6.14 3.59 15.50
C LYS A 435 -6.94 2.42 16.08
N GLY A 436 -7.75 2.66 17.12
CA GLY A 436 -8.64 1.66 17.69
C GLY A 436 -9.74 1.23 16.72
N ILE A 437 -10.03 2.00 15.66
CA ILE A 437 -10.94 1.60 14.58
C ILE A 437 -10.44 0.31 13.94
N TRP A 438 -9.19 0.28 13.47
CA TRP A 438 -8.61 -0.94 12.88
C TRP A 438 -8.57 -2.10 13.87
N ALA A 439 -8.23 -1.85 15.13
CA ALA A 439 -8.22 -2.90 16.14
C ALA A 439 -9.59 -3.55 16.34
N ARG A 440 -10.67 -2.75 16.26
CA ARG A 440 -12.06 -3.25 16.31
C ARG A 440 -12.47 -3.96 15.03
N GLU A 441 -12.10 -3.44 13.86
CA GLU A 441 -12.41 -4.06 12.56
C GLU A 441 -11.70 -5.41 12.39
N ILE A 442 -10.43 -5.52 12.79
CA ILE A 442 -9.69 -6.79 12.79
C ILE A 442 -10.45 -7.83 13.63
N LYS A 443 -10.84 -7.47 14.86
CA LYS A 443 -11.57 -8.39 15.75
C LYS A 443 -12.94 -8.76 15.22
N MET A 444 -13.64 -7.79 14.63
CA MET A 444 -14.92 -8.06 13.99
C MET A 444 -14.76 -9.07 12.84
N LEU A 445 -13.76 -8.90 11.98
CA LEU A 445 -13.50 -9.84 10.88
C LEU A 445 -13.12 -11.24 11.37
N GLU A 446 -12.32 -11.35 12.44
CA GLU A 446 -12.02 -12.62 13.09
C GLU A 446 -13.29 -13.29 13.65
N ASN A 447 -14.17 -12.51 14.29
CA ASN A 447 -15.42 -13.02 14.85
C ASN A 447 -16.45 -13.44 13.78
N LEU A 448 -16.39 -12.86 12.58
CA LEU A 448 -17.26 -13.26 11.46
C LEU A 448 -16.97 -14.67 10.94
N VAL A 449 -15.81 -15.25 11.25
CA VAL A 449 -15.45 -16.60 10.83
C VAL A 449 -16.37 -17.62 11.51
N GLY A 450 -17.11 -18.38 10.70
CA GLY A 450 -18.07 -19.37 11.17
C GLY A 450 -19.35 -18.81 11.79
N MET A 451 -19.51 -17.48 11.82
CA MET A 451 -20.72 -16.84 12.36
C MET A 451 -21.94 -17.17 11.50
N ASP A 452 -23.05 -17.55 12.14
CA ASP A 452 -24.33 -17.75 11.47
C ASP A 452 -24.94 -16.39 11.10
N ILE A 453 -25.31 -16.25 9.83
CA ILE A 453 -25.79 -14.99 9.27
C ILE A 453 -27.24 -14.68 9.65
N GLU A 454 -28.00 -15.70 10.03
CA GLU A 454 -29.37 -15.56 10.50
C GLU A 454 -29.44 -15.38 12.01
N SER A 455 -28.29 -15.38 12.70
CA SER A 455 -28.23 -15.14 14.15
C SER A 455 -28.57 -13.70 14.49
N ASP A 456 -29.23 -13.49 15.64
CA ASP A 456 -29.53 -12.17 16.18
C ASP A 456 -28.26 -11.31 16.31
N GLU A 457 -27.12 -11.92 16.69
CA GLU A 457 -25.83 -11.23 16.81
C GLU A 457 -25.37 -10.63 15.48
N PHE A 458 -25.40 -11.41 14.40
CA PHE A 458 -25.03 -10.91 13.08
C PHE A 458 -25.98 -9.82 12.61
N LEU A 459 -27.29 -10.05 12.73
CA LEU A 459 -28.32 -9.13 12.26
C LEU A 459 -28.26 -7.78 13.00
N ASP A 460 -28.08 -7.80 14.32
CA ASP A 460 -27.93 -6.59 15.13
C ASP A 460 -26.66 -5.82 14.77
N MET A 461 -25.55 -6.53 14.55
CA MET A 461 -24.28 -5.94 14.14
C MET A 461 -24.38 -5.27 12.76
N ASP A 462 -24.93 -5.97 11.76
CA ASP A 462 -25.12 -5.43 10.41
C ASP A 462 -26.02 -4.19 10.43
N GLN A 463 -27.18 -4.26 11.09
CA GLN A 463 -28.10 -3.13 11.21
C GLN A 463 -27.46 -1.93 11.89
N LYS A 464 -26.67 -2.16 12.95
CA LYS A 464 -25.96 -1.09 13.67
C LYS A 464 -24.92 -0.42 12.77
N LEU A 465 -24.10 -1.18 12.05
CA LEU A 465 -23.08 -0.65 11.15
C LEU A 465 -23.71 0.09 9.97
N GLN A 466 -24.80 -0.44 9.41
CA GLN A 466 -25.56 0.22 8.36
C GLN A 466 -26.09 1.59 8.81
N ARG A 467 -26.64 1.69 10.03
CA ARG A 467 -27.09 2.95 10.63
C ARG A 467 -25.94 3.93 10.87
N GLN A 468 -24.80 3.44 11.34
CA GLN A 468 -23.61 4.28 11.57
C GLN A 468 -23.09 4.92 10.28
N GLY A 469 -23.10 4.18 9.17
CA GLY A 469 -22.62 4.68 7.89
C GLY A 469 -23.63 5.49 7.07
N GLU A 470 -24.92 5.45 7.41
CA GLU A 470 -26.00 6.09 6.66
C GLU A 470 -25.75 7.60 6.39
N PRO A 471 -25.32 8.41 7.38
CA PRO A 471 -25.07 9.84 7.14
C PRO A 471 -24.00 10.08 6.07
N GLU A 472 -22.91 9.31 6.08
CA GLU A 472 -21.83 9.46 5.12
C GLU A 472 -22.25 8.97 3.73
N ARG A 473 -22.94 7.83 3.64
CA ARG A 473 -23.50 7.33 2.37
C ARG A 473 -24.44 8.35 1.73
N LYS A 474 -25.34 8.95 2.53
CA LYS A 474 -26.24 10.02 2.09
C LYS A 474 -25.46 11.25 1.60
N ARG A 475 -24.47 11.70 2.36
CA ARG A 475 -23.61 12.84 1.97
C ARG A 475 -22.91 12.59 0.63
N ILE A 476 -22.35 11.39 0.43
CA ILE A 476 -21.64 11.03 -0.80
C ILE A 476 -22.60 10.90 -1.99
N MET A 477 -23.82 10.40 -1.77
CA MET A 477 -24.90 10.37 -2.76
C MET A 477 -25.31 11.78 -3.19
N ASP A 478 -25.62 12.65 -2.23
CA ASP A 478 -26.00 14.05 -2.50
C ASP A 478 -24.91 14.80 -3.30
N GLN A 479 -23.64 14.56 -2.98
CA GLN A 479 -22.51 15.12 -3.73
C GLN A 479 -22.46 14.58 -5.18
N ALA A 480 -22.73 13.29 -5.38
CA ALA A 480 -22.75 12.66 -6.70
C ALA A 480 -23.89 13.22 -7.56
N GLU A 481 -25.10 13.35 -7.00
CA GLU A 481 -26.26 13.92 -7.68
C GLU A 481 -26.02 15.38 -8.07
N ARG A 482 -25.53 16.22 -7.14
CA ARG A 482 -25.17 17.61 -7.44
C ARG A 482 -24.12 17.73 -8.55
N LYS A 483 -23.17 16.79 -8.62
CA LYS A 483 -22.18 16.75 -9.69
C LYS A 483 -22.82 16.37 -11.04
N LYS A 484 -23.65 15.31 -11.06
CA LYS A 484 -24.41 14.90 -12.26
C LYS A 484 -25.28 16.03 -12.80
N GLU A 485 -25.99 16.76 -11.94
CA GLU A 485 -26.78 17.93 -12.36
C GLU A 485 -25.93 19.04 -12.97
N LYS A 486 -24.78 19.35 -12.36
CA LYS A 486 -23.85 20.36 -12.87
C LYS A 486 -23.29 19.97 -14.24
N ASP A 487 -22.94 18.70 -14.41
CA ASP A 487 -22.39 18.19 -15.67
C ASP A 487 -23.47 18.13 -16.76
N GLY A 488 -24.71 17.73 -16.42
CA GLY A 488 -25.86 17.81 -17.31
C GLY A 488 -26.17 19.25 -17.76
N LYS A 489 -26.10 20.23 -16.83
CA LYS A 489 -26.25 21.67 -17.14
C LYS A 489 -25.12 22.20 -18.03
N LYS A 490 -23.89 21.72 -17.87
CA LYS A 490 -22.77 22.07 -18.76
C LYS A 490 -22.97 21.50 -20.15
N GLN A 491 -23.39 20.23 -20.24
CA GLN A 491 -23.64 19.55 -21.51
C GLN A 491 -24.82 20.17 -22.27
N SER A 492 -25.88 20.58 -21.58
CA SER A 492 -27.00 21.30 -22.20
C SER A 492 -26.59 22.68 -22.73
N LYS A 493 -25.75 23.44 -22.00
CA LYS A 493 -25.18 24.71 -22.47
C LYS A 493 -24.26 24.52 -23.68
N LEU A 494 -23.43 23.49 -23.70
CA LEU A 494 -22.57 23.14 -24.84
C LEU A 494 -23.41 22.76 -26.08
N ASN A 495 -24.48 22.00 -25.88
CA ASN A 495 -25.40 21.63 -26.96
C ASN A 495 -26.20 22.83 -27.49
N PHE A 496 -26.61 23.76 -26.61
CA PHE A 496 -27.26 25.00 -27.02
C PHE A 496 -26.32 25.92 -27.80
N GLY A 497 -25.05 26.05 -27.35
CA GLY A 497 -24.02 26.80 -28.08
C GLY A 497 -23.69 26.22 -29.45
N LYS A 498 -23.67 24.88 -29.60
CA LYS A 498 -23.52 24.21 -30.89
C LYS A 498 -24.74 24.44 -31.81
N LYS A 499 -25.97 24.38 -31.28
CA LYS A 499 -27.19 24.69 -32.05
C LYS A 499 -27.25 26.15 -32.49
N ALA A 500 -26.83 27.09 -31.64
CA ALA A 500 -26.76 28.52 -31.99
C ALA A 500 -25.71 28.81 -33.07
N LYS A 501 -24.56 28.13 -33.05
CA LYS A 501 -23.56 28.21 -34.14
C LYS A 501 -24.05 27.56 -35.45
N ALA A 502 -24.77 26.45 -35.38
CA ALA A 502 -25.37 25.83 -36.56
C ALA A 502 -26.45 26.71 -37.22
N LYS A 503 -27.25 27.43 -36.42
CA LYS A 503 -28.24 28.41 -36.93
C LYS A 503 -27.63 29.68 -37.53
N LYS A 504 -26.39 30.04 -37.14
CA LYS A 504 -25.66 31.19 -37.69
C LYS A 504 -24.88 30.87 -38.98
N GLY A 505 -24.66 29.59 -39.29
CA GLY A 505 -23.99 29.16 -40.52
C GLY A 505 -24.94 28.81 -41.66
N SER A 506 -26.25 28.98 -41.47
CA SER A 506 -27.29 28.70 -42.49
C SER A 506 -27.97 29.97 -43.02
N ASP A 507 -27.42 31.15 -42.71
CA ASP A 507 -27.99 32.47 -43.08
C ASP A 507 -27.04 33.27 -44.00
N GLU A 508 -26.02 32.63 -44.57
CA GLU A 508 -24.96 33.29 -45.37
C GLU A 508 -24.78 32.64 -46.76
N SER A 509 -25.84 32.06 -47.31
CA SER A 509 -25.90 31.60 -48.69
C SER A 509 -27.29 31.87 -49.27
N ASP A 510 -27.55 33.11 -49.68
CA ASP A 510 -28.55 33.48 -50.68
C ASP A 510 -28.50 35.01 -50.91
N VAL A 511 -27.49 35.48 -51.65
CA VAL A 511 -27.63 36.66 -52.51
C VAL A 511 -26.80 36.41 -53.76
N GLU A 512 -27.48 35.88 -54.77
CA GLU A 512 -27.00 35.77 -56.16
C GLU A 512 -26.97 37.15 -56.85
N ASP A 513 -26.12 37.20 -57.87
CA ASP A 513 -25.88 38.21 -58.91
C ASP A 513 -27.05 39.12 -59.31
N VAL A 514 -26.75 40.43 -59.48
CA VAL A 514 -27.28 41.26 -60.58
C VAL A 514 -26.25 42.34 -60.98
N ASP A 515 -25.82 42.23 -62.25
CA ASP A 515 -25.11 43.17 -63.16
C ASP A 515 -23.68 43.67 -62.86
#